data_AF-A0A1V4RAF8-F1
#
_entry.id   AF-A0A1V4RAF8-F1
#
_cell.length_a   1.000
_cell.length_b   1.000
_cell.length_c   1.000
_cell.angle_alpha   90.00
_cell.angle_beta   90.00
_cell.angle_gamma   90.00
#
_symmetry.space_group_name_H-M   'P 1'
#
loop_
_entity.id
_entity.type
_entity.pdbx_description
1 polymer ?
#
loop_
_entity_poly.entity_id
_entity_poly.type
_entity_poly.pdbx_seq_one_letter_code
_entity_poly.pdbx_strand_id
1 'polypeptide(L)'
;MFLVLSGVTVLLTAVFSAVNFKAGHMRAGNVSLLVTIFLSAVFFLLRDSTVFVYSAAIFSVTAAAAVFVFRYPAEKHGTGSDGNTRFDERDISFSRFKLIPGTDNYIDYYQRNPGKENTDARTRAFPGLLSKDSRYYHRLNFAAADASFHLLQHLKGAVDGPVADSVPVEDSRFLTDYIRRLMKLYGVKCYGITTVKPAHYYSHTGRAAGGYGREIQAEHSYAIVLCSEMKPGFTSTAPLSPEVIETGLRYAESGVWAVQTAAFIRNLGYSARAHIDGDYLVVAPLIALDAGLGGFGWSSVFLTRKYGPRVRFSVVTTNMELQVSEVKPSTDFL
;
A
#
# COMPACT_ATOMS: atom_id res chain seq x y z
N MET A 1 -29.44 34.32 7.83
CA MET A 1 -28.54 33.55 6.94
C MET A 1 -27.19 33.27 7.60
N PHE A 2 -26.44 34.28 8.07
CA PHE A 2 -25.12 34.10 8.68
C PHE A 2 -25.10 33.16 9.90
N LEU A 3 -26.03 33.36 10.85
CA LEU A 3 -26.17 32.50 12.04
C LEU A 3 -26.59 31.05 11.70
N VAL A 4 -27.33 30.86 10.60
CA VAL A 4 -27.71 29.52 10.14
C VAL A 4 -26.48 28.79 9.60
N LEU A 5 -25.66 29.45 8.77
CA LEU A 5 -24.42 28.87 8.27
C LEU A 5 -23.43 28.55 9.39
N SER A 6 -23.30 29.41 10.41
CA SER A 6 -22.41 29.15 11.53
C SER A 6 -22.88 27.98 12.39
N GLY A 7 -24.18 27.84 12.64
CA GLY A 7 -24.74 26.66 13.33
C GLY A 7 -24.50 25.34 12.60
N VAL A 8 -24.66 25.32 11.27
CA VAL A 8 -24.33 24.15 10.43
C VAL A 8 -22.84 23.84 10.52
N THR A 9 -21.98 24.85 10.49
CA THR A 9 -20.51 24.68 10.55
C THR A 9 -20.05 24.12 11.90
N VAL A 10 -20.62 24.61 13.01
CA VAL A 10 -20.37 24.06 14.36
C VAL A 10 -20.71 22.58 14.40
N LEU A 11 -21.86 22.20 13.85
CA LEU A 11 -22.30 20.82 13.91
C LEU A 11 -21.50 19.90 12.98
N LEU A 12 -21.13 20.37 11.78
CA LEU A 12 -20.23 19.62 10.88
C LEU A 12 -18.88 19.34 11.54
N THR A 13 -18.30 20.34 12.23
CA THR A 13 -17.03 20.15 12.96
C THR A 13 -17.19 19.20 14.15
N ALA A 14 -18.34 19.24 14.84
CA ALA A 14 -18.64 18.32 15.94
C ALA A 14 -18.76 16.86 15.45
N VAL A 15 -19.46 16.66 14.33
CA VAL A 15 -19.59 15.34 13.67
C VAL A 15 -18.23 14.85 13.22
N PHE A 16 -17.42 15.72 12.60
CA PHE A 16 -16.06 15.39 12.19
C PHE A 16 -15.18 14.99 13.39
N SER A 17 -15.29 15.68 14.52
CA SER A 17 -14.60 15.32 15.77
C SER A 17 -15.00 13.94 16.29
N ALA A 18 -16.31 13.68 16.38
CA ALA A 18 -16.84 12.39 16.84
C ALA A 18 -16.42 11.22 15.94
N VAL A 19 -16.44 11.40 14.61
CA VAL A 19 -15.98 10.39 13.64
C VAL A 19 -14.50 10.09 13.84
N ASN A 20 -13.66 11.11 14.04
CA ASN A 20 -12.23 10.91 14.27
C ASN A 20 -11.93 10.17 15.58
N PHE A 21 -12.65 10.47 16.67
CA PHE A 21 -12.51 9.70 17.92
C PHE A 21 -12.97 8.24 17.75
N LYS A 22 -14.09 7.99 17.06
CA LYS A 22 -14.58 6.63 16.76
C LYS A 22 -13.56 5.83 15.91
N ALA A 23 -12.84 6.51 15.02
CA ALA A 23 -11.79 5.93 14.18
C ALA A 23 -10.43 5.78 14.90
N GLY A 24 -10.30 6.22 16.16
CA GLY A 24 -9.05 6.15 16.93
C GLY A 24 -8.04 7.27 16.62
N HIS A 25 -8.42 8.28 15.86
CA HIS A 25 -7.56 9.42 15.50
C HIS A 25 -7.64 10.52 16.54
N MET A 26 -6.94 10.32 17.66
CA MET A 26 -6.99 11.21 18.82
C MET A 26 -6.61 12.65 18.51
N ARG A 27 -5.57 12.88 17.68
CA ARG A 27 -5.10 14.23 17.34
C ARG A 27 -6.12 14.99 16.50
N ALA A 28 -6.61 14.38 15.42
CA ALA A 28 -7.63 14.97 14.56
C ALA A 28 -8.95 15.20 15.33
N GLY A 29 -9.34 14.26 16.20
CA GLY A 29 -10.47 14.41 17.12
C GLY A 29 -10.33 15.62 18.04
N ASN A 30 -9.17 15.79 18.69
CA ASN A 30 -8.90 16.90 19.59
C ASN A 30 -8.87 18.26 18.87
N VAL A 31 -8.21 18.36 17.70
CA VAL A 31 -8.13 19.61 16.94
C VAL A 31 -9.52 20.05 16.47
N SER A 32 -10.30 19.13 15.92
CA SER A 32 -11.67 19.41 15.48
C SER A 32 -12.61 19.74 16.64
N LEU A 33 -12.44 19.11 17.81
CA LEU A 33 -13.18 19.45 19.03
C LEU A 33 -12.91 20.89 19.48
N LEU A 34 -11.65 21.32 19.48
CA LEU A 34 -11.28 22.70 19.81
C LEU A 34 -11.90 23.70 18.84
N VAL A 35 -11.91 23.39 17.54
CA VAL A 35 -12.59 24.20 16.51
C VAL A 35 -14.09 24.25 16.77
N THR A 36 -14.73 23.12 17.11
CA THR A 36 -16.15 23.07 17.48
C THR A 36 -16.45 23.94 18.69
N ILE A 37 -15.64 23.87 19.76
CA ILE A 37 -15.81 24.68 20.97
C ILE A 37 -15.68 26.17 20.64
N PHE A 38 -14.66 26.55 19.87
CA PHE A 38 -14.43 27.93 19.46
C PHE A 38 -15.60 28.47 18.62
N LEU A 39 -16.02 27.72 17.59
CA LEU A 39 -17.14 28.12 16.74
C LEU A 39 -18.47 28.17 17.52
N SER A 40 -18.66 27.28 18.50
CA SER A 40 -19.82 27.29 19.39
C SER A 40 -19.83 28.56 20.25
N ALA A 41 -18.69 28.93 20.84
CA ALA A 41 -18.58 30.16 21.63
C ALA A 41 -18.89 31.40 20.79
N VAL A 42 -18.34 31.50 19.58
CA VAL A 42 -18.64 32.59 18.63
C VAL A 42 -20.13 32.60 18.25
N PHE A 43 -20.74 31.43 18.03
CA PHE A 43 -22.16 31.31 17.74
C PHE A 43 -23.04 31.82 18.88
N PHE A 44 -22.72 31.47 20.14
CA PHE A 44 -23.49 31.91 21.31
C PHE A 44 -23.33 33.41 21.59
N LEU A 45 -22.16 34.00 21.33
CA LEU A 45 -21.90 35.43 21.54
C LEU A 45 -22.64 36.34 20.53
N LEU A 46 -23.02 35.82 19.37
CA LEU A 46 -23.66 36.58 18.28
C LEU A 46 -25.19 36.37 18.18
N ARG A 47 -25.80 35.76 19.20
CA ARG A 47 -27.21 35.33 19.16
C ARG A 47 -28.18 36.48 19.46
N ASP A 48 -29.05 36.79 18.50
CA ASP A 48 -30.27 37.58 18.69
C ASP A 48 -31.51 36.67 18.86
N SER A 49 -32.52 37.15 19.59
CA SER A 49 -33.65 36.38 20.15
C SER A 49 -34.55 35.70 19.11
N THR A 50 -34.69 36.28 17.91
CA THR A 50 -35.51 35.75 16.80
C THR A 50 -34.84 34.62 16.02
N VAL A 51 -33.51 34.46 16.13
CA VAL A 51 -32.75 33.47 15.35
C VAL A 51 -32.71 32.10 16.02
N PHE A 52 -33.10 32.03 17.30
CA PHE A 52 -33.02 30.82 18.12
C PHE A 52 -33.84 29.64 17.57
N VAL A 53 -35.06 29.89 17.08
CA VAL A 53 -35.97 28.84 16.61
C VAL A 53 -35.43 28.15 15.36
N TYR A 54 -34.91 28.92 14.40
CA TYR A 54 -34.31 28.37 13.19
C TYR A 54 -33.01 27.62 13.48
N SER A 55 -32.18 28.13 14.42
CA SER A 55 -30.99 27.40 14.85
C SER A 55 -31.30 26.08 15.55
N ALA A 56 -32.37 26.03 16.36
CA ALA A 56 -32.79 24.81 17.06
C ALA A 56 -33.33 23.75 16.08
N ALA A 57 -34.09 24.17 15.05
CA ALA A 57 -34.59 23.27 14.01
C ALA A 57 -33.45 22.66 13.18
N ILE A 58 -32.47 23.47 12.77
CA ILE A 58 -31.31 23.00 12.01
C ILE A 58 -30.42 22.12 12.87
N PHE A 59 -30.18 22.48 14.13
CA PHE A 59 -29.47 21.61 15.08
C PHE A 59 -30.15 20.24 15.20
N SER A 60 -31.48 20.20 15.26
CA SER A 60 -32.25 18.95 15.36
C SER A 60 -32.11 18.08 14.10
N VAL A 61 -32.25 18.66 12.90
CA VAL A 61 -32.09 17.94 11.63
C VAL A 61 -30.68 17.39 11.47
N THR A 62 -29.68 18.18 11.84
CA THR A 62 -28.29 17.78 11.64
C THR A 62 -27.81 16.85 12.76
N ALA A 63 -28.36 16.93 13.98
CA ALA A 63 -28.19 15.93 15.03
C ALA A 63 -28.82 14.58 14.62
N ALA A 64 -29.98 14.59 13.95
CA ALA A 64 -30.56 13.39 13.35
C ALA A 64 -29.65 12.81 12.24
N ALA A 65 -29.05 13.66 11.39
CA ALA A 65 -28.06 13.24 10.42
C ALA A 65 -26.78 12.67 11.08
N ALA A 66 -26.32 13.26 12.19
CA ALA A 66 -25.20 12.74 12.97
C ALA A 66 -25.50 11.36 13.57
N VAL A 67 -26.72 11.13 14.08
CA VAL A 67 -27.18 9.81 14.54
C VAL A 67 -27.22 8.80 13.38
N PHE A 68 -27.62 9.24 12.18
CA PHE A 68 -27.60 8.40 10.98
C PHE A 68 -26.17 8.02 10.56
N VAL A 69 -25.21 8.95 10.62
CA VAL A 69 -23.77 8.67 10.42
C VAL A 69 -23.22 7.75 11.52
N PHE A 70 -23.69 7.89 12.77
CA PHE A 70 -23.32 7.01 13.89
C PHE A 70 -23.80 5.56 13.70
N ARG A 71 -24.97 5.38 13.07
CA ARG A 71 -25.56 4.08 12.75
C ARG A 71 -24.87 3.37 11.58
N TYR A 72 -24.21 4.09 10.68
CA TYR A 72 -23.31 3.45 9.75
C TYR A 72 -22.08 2.97 10.52
N PRO A 73 -21.80 1.65 10.58
CA PRO A 73 -20.52 1.20 11.06
C PRO A 73 -19.47 1.87 10.18
N ALA A 74 -18.55 2.62 10.81
CA ALA A 74 -17.27 2.82 10.15
C ALA A 74 -16.74 1.40 9.99
N GLU A 75 -16.83 0.86 8.78
CA GLU A 75 -16.14 -0.38 8.49
C GLU A 75 -14.70 -0.14 8.91
N LYS A 76 -14.31 -0.79 10.01
CA LYS A 76 -12.90 -1.01 10.28
C LYS A 76 -12.46 -1.80 9.06
N HIS A 77 -11.94 -1.10 8.05
CA HIS A 77 -11.12 -1.74 7.03
C HIS A 77 -9.98 -2.34 7.84
N GLY A 78 -10.10 -3.64 8.09
CA GLY A 78 -9.30 -4.34 9.07
C GLY A 78 -7.83 -4.07 8.76
N THR A 79 -7.18 -3.31 9.63
CA THR A 79 -5.72 -3.17 9.63
C THR A 79 -5.04 -4.44 10.15
N GLY A 80 -5.81 -5.48 10.46
CA GLY A 80 -5.30 -6.82 10.66
C GLY A 80 -6.16 -7.79 9.85
N SER A 81 -5.53 -8.49 8.91
CA SER A 81 -5.77 -9.93 8.88
C SER A 81 -5.56 -10.42 10.31
N ASP A 82 -6.37 -11.35 10.77
CA ASP A 82 -6.23 -12.16 11.99
C ASP A 82 -4.87 -12.91 12.13
N GLY A 83 -3.79 -12.42 11.51
CA GLY A 83 -2.46 -12.99 11.42
C GLY A 83 -2.35 -14.16 10.45
N ASN A 84 -3.48 -14.78 10.08
CA ASN A 84 -3.51 -16.08 9.42
C ASN A 84 -4.21 -16.07 8.06
N THR A 85 -5.10 -15.11 7.79
CA THR A 85 -5.80 -15.05 6.51
C THR A 85 -4.86 -14.55 5.40
N ARG A 86 -4.69 -15.39 4.37
CA ARG A 86 -3.87 -15.12 3.19
C ARG A 86 -4.74 -14.61 2.04
N PHE A 87 -4.28 -13.56 1.37
CA PHE A 87 -4.95 -13.04 0.17
C PHE A 87 -4.70 -13.97 -1.02
N ASP A 88 -5.67 -14.16 -1.91
CA ASP A 88 -5.46 -14.88 -3.17
C ASP A 88 -4.92 -13.92 -4.24
N GLU A 89 -3.74 -14.18 -4.82
CA GLU A 89 -3.18 -13.32 -5.88
C GLU A 89 -4.04 -13.38 -7.16
N ARG A 90 -4.85 -14.41 -7.37
CA ARG A 90 -5.78 -14.46 -8.50
C ARG A 90 -6.86 -13.37 -8.38
N ASP A 91 -7.15 -12.95 -7.15
CA ASP A 91 -8.17 -11.96 -6.86
C ASP A 91 -7.70 -10.51 -6.97
N ILE A 92 -6.40 -10.23 -7.14
CA ILE A 92 -5.95 -8.85 -7.42
C ILE A 92 -6.22 -8.45 -8.88
N SER A 93 -6.59 -7.19 -9.10
CA SER A 93 -7.01 -6.68 -10.41
C SER A 93 -5.99 -6.88 -11.52
N PHE A 94 -4.68 -6.75 -11.23
CA PHE A 94 -3.63 -6.99 -12.21
C PHE A 94 -3.51 -8.46 -12.66
N SER A 95 -3.90 -9.40 -11.80
CA SER A 95 -3.94 -10.83 -12.14
C SER A 95 -5.11 -11.11 -13.07
N ARG A 96 -6.32 -10.64 -12.69
CA ARG A 96 -7.53 -10.76 -13.51
C ARG A 96 -7.42 -10.10 -14.87
N PHE A 97 -6.71 -8.97 -14.95
CA PHE A 97 -6.46 -8.27 -16.22
C PHE A 97 -5.68 -9.13 -17.23
N LYS A 98 -4.85 -10.07 -16.75
CA LYS A 98 -4.09 -10.99 -17.61
C LYS A 98 -4.86 -12.25 -18.03
N LEU A 99 -6.07 -12.48 -17.52
CA LEU A 99 -6.89 -13.61 -17.93
C LEU A 99 -7.36 -13.44 -19.37
N ILE A 100 -7.16 -14.47 -20.19
CA ILE A 100 -7.50 -14.47 -21.62
C ILE A 100 -8.87 -15.16 -21.79
N PRO A 101 -9.89 -14.47 -22.37
CA PRO A 101 -11.20 -15.06 -22.61
C PRO A 101 -11.13 -16.42 -23.31
N GLY A 102 -11.92 -17.38 -22.82
CA GLY A 102 -11.99 -18.74 -23.38
C GLY A 102 -10.90 -19.71 -22.91
N THR A 103 -9.91 -19.26 -22.12
CA THR A 103 -8.94 -20.17 -21.50
C THR A 103 -9.47 -20.82 -20.22
N ASP A 104 -8.92 -21.96 -19.83
CA ASP A 104 -9.31 -22.68 -18.60
C ASP A 104 -9.22 -21.79 -17.36
N ASN A 105 -8.14 -21.00 -17.22
CA ASN A 105 -7.94 -20.07 -16.11
C ASN A 105 -9.01 -18.97 -16.06
N TYR A 106 -9.47 -18.49 -17.21
CA TYR A 106 -10.53 -17.49 -17.30
C TYR A 106 -11.87 -18.08 -16.87
N ILE A 107 -12.20 -19.25 -17.41
CA ILE A 107 -13.45 -19.96 -17.13
C ILE A 107 -13.52 -20.32 -15.64
N ASP A 108 -12.48 -20.96 -15.09
CA ASP A 108 -12.39 -21.32 -13.67
C ASP A 108 -12.57 -20.09 -12.76
N TYR A 109 -11.86 -19.00 -13.07
CA TYR A 109 -11.91 -17.81 -12.23
C TYR A 109 -13.31 -17.19 -12.18
N TYR A 110 -13.95 -17.00 -13.33
CA TYR A 110 -15.25 -16.32 -13.42
C TYR A 110 -16.43 -17.22 -13.05
N GLN A 111 -16.28 -18.55 -13.14
CA GLN A 111 -17.23 -19.48 -12.52
C GLN A 111 -17.30 -19.30 -11.00
N ARG A 112 -16.15 -19.09 -10.36
CA ARG A 112 -16.05 -18.83 -8.90
C ARG A 112 -16.39 -17.37 -8.53
N ASN A 113 -16.30 -16.45 -9.50
CA ASN A 113 -16.47 -15.00 -9.30
C ASN A 113 -17.35 -14.34 -10.38
N PRO A 114 -18.61 -14.76 -10.56
CA PRO A 114 -19.43 -14.31 -11.70
C PRO A 114 -19.68 -12.79 -11.71
N GLY A 115 -19.73 -12.16 -10.54
CA GLY A 115 -19.92 -10.71 -10.41
C GLY A 115 -18.75 -9.84 -10.92
N LYS A 116 -17.57 -10.43 -11.15
CA LYS A 116 -16.36 -9.69 -11.57
C LYS A 116 -16.18 -9.62 -13.09
N GLU A 117 -16.77 -10.54 -13.85
CA GLU A 117 -16.50 -10.71 -15.29
C GLU A 117 -16.81 -9.46 -16.11
N ASN A 118 -18.02 -8.92 -15.96
CA ASN A 118 -18.46 -7.73 -16.70
C ASN A 118 -17.61 -6.49 -16.38
N THR A 119 -17.22 -6.32 -15.12
CA THR A 119 -16.38 -5.19 -14.70
C THR A 119 -14.98 -5.32 -15.25
N ASP A 120 -14.37 -6.50 -15.14
CA ASP A 120 -13.03 -6.74 -15.67
C ASP A 120 -13.01 -6.72 -17.21
N ALA A 121 -14.08 -7.13 -17.89
CA ALA A 121 -14.23 -7.04 -19.35
C ALA A 121 -14.22 -5.58 -19.81
N ARG A 122 -14.94 -4.68 -19.12
CA ARG A 122 -14.86 -3.23 -19.37
C ARG A 122 -13.44 -2.71 -19.17
N THR A 123 -12.74 -3.16 -18.12
CA THR A 123 -11.35 -2.75 -17.88
C THR A 123 -10.40 -3.25 -18.96
N ARG A 124 -10.54 -4.50 -19.43
CA ARG A 124 -9.74 -5.07 -20.53
C ARG A 124 -9.95 -4.38 -21.88
N ALA A 125 -11.10 -3.73 -22.09
CA ALA A 125 -11.38 -2.98 -23.31
C ALA A 125 -10.58 -1.66 -23.41
N PHE A 126 -9.98 -1.16 -22.31
CA PHE A 126 -9.10 0.01 -22.39
C PHE A 126 -7.79 -0.33 -23.13
N PRO A 127 -7.14 0.65 -23.76
CA PRO A 127 -5.90 0.45 -24.55
C PRO A 127 -4.76 -0.30 -23.85
N GLY A 128 -4.75 -0.34 -22.52
CA GLY A 128 -3.70 -0.95 -21.72
C GLY A 128 -2.56 0.03 -21.38
N LEU A 129 -1.71 -0.39 -20.44
CA LEU A 129 -0.56 0.40 -20.01
C LEU A 129 0.43 0.56 -21.17
N LEU A 130 0.93 1.79 -21.38
CA LEU A 130 1.84 2.17 -22.45
C LEU A 130 1.31 2.04 -23.90
N SER A 131 0.01 1.87 -24.10
CA SER A 131 -0.55 1.82 -25.46
C SER A 131 -0.52 3.18 -26.16
N LYS A 132 -0.21 3.15 -27.45
CA LYS A 132 -0.28 4.31 -28.36
C LYS A 132 -1.70 4.88 -28.50
N ASP A 133 -2.71 4.07 -28.22
CA ASP A 133 -4.12 4.46 -28.31
C ASP A 133 -4.63 5.09 -26.99
N SER A 134 -3.74 5.26 -25.99
CA SER A 134 -4.08 5.91 -24.73
C SER A 134 -4.18 7.44 -24.85
N ARG A 135 -5.07 8.04 -24.06
CA ARG A 135 -5.36 9.50 -24.07
C ARG A 135 -4.11 10.37 -23.85
N TYR A 136 -3.17 9.91 -23.02
CA TYR A 136 -1.98 10.66 -22.63
C TYR A 136 -0.69 10.06 -23.21
N TYR A 137 -0.81 9.39 -24.36
CA TYR A 137 0.33 8.84 -25.06
C TYR A 137 1.38 9.92 -25.36
N HIS A 138 2.62 9.64 -24.96
CA HIS A 138 3.78 10.42 -25.34
C HIS A 138 4.91 9.48 -25.71
N ARG A 139 5.23 9.41 -27.01
CA ARG A 139 6.17 8.44 -27.60
C ARG A 139 7.45 8.26 -26.78
N LEU A 140 8.14 9.36 -26.46
CA LEU A 140 9.43 9.29 -25.76
C LEU A 140 9.29 8.86 -24.29
N ASN A 141 8.21 9.29 -23.63
CA ASN A 141 8.03 8.98 -22.21
C ASN A 141 7.59 7.53 -22.03
N PHE A 142 6.74 7.04 -22.93
CA PHE A 142 6.31 5.65 -22.90
C PHE A 142 7.46 4.71 -23.28
N ALA A 143 8.30 5.07 -24.25
CA ALA A 143 9.52 4.32 -24.55
C ALA A 143 10.49 4.28 -23.35
N ALA A 144 10.66 5.39 -22.63
CA ALA A 144 11.49 5.43 -21.43
C ALA A 144 10.91 4.58 -20.27
N ALA A 145 9.59 4.62 -20.07
CA ALA A 145 8.92 3.77 -19.09
C ALA A 145 9.04 2.29 -19.48
N ASP A 146 8.81 1.95 -20.75
CA ASP A 146 8.93 0.59 -21.28
C ASP A 146 10.34 0.03 -21.08
N ALA A 147 11.39 0.82 -21.31
CA ALA A 147 12.77 0.41 -21.05
C ALA A 147 13.00 -0.02 -19.58
N SER A 148 12.33 0.63 -18.62
CA SER A 148 12.40 0.24 -17.20
C SER A 148 11.66 -1.08 -16.93
N PHE A 149 10.47 -1.25 -17.51
CA PHE A 149 9.71 -2.50 -17.40
C PHE A 149 10.40 -3.67 -18.12
N HIS A 150 11.10 -3.39 -19.22
CA HIS A 150 11.91 -4.36 -19.94
C HIS A 150 13.03 -4.90 -19.03
N LEU A 151 13.74 -4.04 -18.31
CA LEU A 151 14.74 -4.47 -17.31
C LEU A 151 14.10 -5.34 -16.21
N LEU A 152 12.97 -4.90 -15.65
CA LEU A 152 12.23 -5.67 -14.64
C LEU A 152 11.86 -7.07 -15.10
N GLN A 153 11.40 -7.20 -16.34
CA GLN A 153 11.02 -8.49 -16.90
C GLN A 153 12.22 -9.45 -16.96
N HIS A 154 13.43 -8.95 -17.23
CA HIS A 154 14.65 -9.76 -17.21
C HIS A 154 15.08 -10.14 -15.78
N LEU A 155 14.89 -9.24 -14.81
CA LEU A 155 15.23 -9.52 -13.41
C LEU A 155 14.43 -10.67 -12.79
N LYS A 156 13.23 -10.97 -13.31
CA LYS A 156 12.40 -12.11 -12.83
C LYS A 156 13.11 -13.45 -12.91
N GLY A 157 13.97 -13.65 -13.90
CA GLY A 157 14.76 -14.89 -14.01
C GLY A 157 15.83 -15.05 -12.92
N ALA A 158 16.14 -13.98 -12.19
CA ALA A 158 17.19 -13.94 -11.17
C ALA A 158 16.67 -13.71 -9.74
N VAL A 159 15.35 -13.68 -9.56
CA VAL A 159 14.75 -13.46 -8.23
C VAL A 159 15.05 -14.59 -7.26
N ASP A 160 15.35 -15.77 -7.78
CA ASP A 160 15.75 -16.97 -7.05
C ASP A 160 17.02 -17.58 -7.64
N GLY A 161 17.59 -18.59 -6.99
CA GLY A 161 18.75 -19.27 -7.53
C GLY A 161 19.40 -20.27 -6.57
N PRO A 162 20.54 -20.84 -6.95
CA PRO A 162 21.27 -21.78 -6.10
C PRO A 162 21.76 -21.09 -4.82
N VAL A 163 21.84 -21.87 -3.74
CA VAL A 163 22.36 -21.47 -2.44
C VAL A 163 23.74 -22.11 -2.29
N ALA A 164 24.72 -21.35 -1.80
CA ALA A 164 26.07 -21.88 -1.56
C ALA A 164 26.09 -22.88 -0.40
N ASP A 165 27.02 -23.84 -0.41
CA ASP A 165 27.06 -24.91 0.60
C ASP A 165 27.59 -24.45 1.97
N SER A 166 28.25 -23.29 2.02
CA SER A 166 28.88 -22.76 3.24
C SER A 166 28.08 -21.62 3.85
N VAL A 167 27.71 -21.78 5.11
CA VAL A 167 27.08 -20.73 5.92
C VAL A 167 28.17 -20.03 6.75
N PRO A 168 28.24 -18.67 6.75
CA PRO A 168 29.16 -17.91 7.58
C PRO A 168 28.96 -18.20 9.07
N VAL A 169 30.02 -17.98 9.86
CA VAL A 169 30.02 -18.15 11.33
C VAL A 169 29.55 -16.86 12.04
N GLU A 170 29.32 -15.81 11.27
CA GLU A 170 28.92 -14.49 11.72
C GLU A 170 27.54 -14.49 12.39
N ASP A 171 27.42 -13.73 13.49
CA ASP A 171 26.15 -13.61 14.21
C ASP A 171 25.12 -12.74 13.45
N SER A 172 23.85 -12.88 13.84
CA SER A 172 22.73 -12.17 13.22
C SER A 172 22.84 -10.65 13.32
N ARG A 173 23.54 -10.11 14.35
CA ARG A 173 23.74 -8.66 14.50
C ARG A 173 24.75 -8.15 13.47
N PHE A 174 25.87 -8.84 13.30
CA PHE A 174 26.89 -8.49 12.30
C PHE A 174 26.31 -8.55 10.89
N LEU A 175 25.61 -9.64 10.54
CA LEU A 175 24.97 -9.80 9.23
C LEU A 175 23.94 -8.70 8.97
N THR A 176 23.15 -8.34 9.98
CA THR A 176 22.19 -7.24 9.88
C THR A 176 22.89 -5.91 9.61
N ASP A 177 23.94 -5.59 10.36
CA ASP A 177 24.67 -4.34 10.20
C ASP A 177 25.41 -4.27 8.85
N TYR A 178 25.86 -5.41 8.33
CA TYR A 178 26.43 -5.50 6.99
C TYR A 178 25.37 -5.19 5.92
N ILE A 179 24.19 -5.81 5.98
CA ILE A 179 23.07 -5.51 5.07
C ILE A 179 22.69 -4.04 5.13
N ARG A 180 22.59 -3.46 6.34
CA ARG A 180 22.28 -2.03 6.51
C ARG A 180 23.29 -1.13 5.78
N ARG A 181 24.58 -1.46 5.85
CA ARG A 181 25.64 -0.76 5.11
C ARG A 181 25.53 -0.98 3.60
N LEU A 182 25.20 -2.19 3.17
CA LEU A 182 24.97 -2.53 1.77
C LEU A 182 23.78 -1.75 1.19
N MET A 183 22.67 -1.64 1.93
CA MET A 183 21.49 -0.87 1.51
C MET A 183 21.81 0.62 1.37
N LYS A 184 22.65 1.14 2.28
CA LYS A 184 23.17 2.52 2.18
C LYS A 184 24.05 2.69 0.94
N LEU A 185 24.92 1.73 0.64
CA LEU A 185 25.77 1.74 -0.55
C LEU A 185 24.94 1.72 -1.84
N TYR A 186 23.89 0.90 -1.90
CA TYR A 186 22.97 0.81 -3.03
C TYR A 186 22.11 2.07 -3.24
N GLY A 187 22.04 2.95 -2.24
CA GLY A 187 21.27 4.19 -2.32
C GLY A 187 19.79 4.05 -1.92
N VAL A 188 19.44 2.94 -1.24
CA VAL A 188 18.08 2.65 -0.76
C VAL A 188 17.58 3.76 0.17
N LYS A 189 16.38 4.28 -0.09
CA LYS A 189 15.85 5.48 0.62
C LYS A 189 15.23 5.16 1.97
N CYS A 190 14.67 3.97 2.10
CA CYS A 190 14.23 3.38 3.35
C CYS A 190 14.25 1.86 3.22
N TYR A 191 14.44 1.17 4.34
CA TYR A 191 14.35 -0.27 4.41
C TYR A 191 13.98 -0.68 5.83
N GLY A 192 13.41 -1.88 5.97
CA GLY A 192 13.02 -2.45 7.26
C GLY A 192 13.15 -3.96 7.23
N ILE A 193 13.34 -4.56 8.39
CA ILE A 193 13.52 -6.00 8.57
C ILE A 193 12.47 -6.49 9.56
N THR A 194 11.80 -7.58 9.26
CA THR A 194 10.81 -8.19 10.15
C THR A 194 10.80 -9.71 10.00
N THR A 195 10.13 -10.40 10.92
CA THR A 195 9.83 -11.82 10.76
C THR A 195 8.67 -12.01 9.79
N VAL A 196 8.70 -13.11 9.06
CA VAL A 196 7.64 -13.50 8.14
C VAL A 196 6.48 -14.12 8.91
N LYS A 197 5.26 -13.74 8.53
CA LYS A 197 4.01 -14.38 8.98
C LYS A 197 3.31 -15.05 7.79
N PRO A 198 2.49 -16.10 7.98
CA PRO A 198 1.74 -16.72 6.90
C PRO A 198 0.91 -15.71 6.08
N ALA A 199 0.26 -14.74 6.74
CA ALA A 199 -0.52 -13.69 6.09
C ALA A 199 0.30 -12.76 5.17
N HIS A 200 1.64 -12.76 5.27
CA HIS A 200 2.50 -12.01 4.34
C HIS A 200 2.51 -12.64 2.95
N TYR A 201 2.25 -13.94 2.82
CA TYR A 201 2.23 -14.63 1.54
C TYR A 201 0.83 -14.67 0.94
N TYR A 202 0.72 -14.45 -0.37
CA TYR A 202 -0.50 -14.78 -1.11
C TYR A 202 -0.78 -16.28 -1.00
N SER A 203 -2.03 -16.72 -0.99
CA SER A 203 -2.40 -18.15 -0.93
C SER A 203 -2.06 -18.89 -2.22
N HIS A 204 -2.39 -18.29 -3.36
CA HIS A 204 -2.15 -18.82 -4.69
C HIS A 204 -1.50 -17.77 -5.57
N THR A 205 -0.71 -18.23 -6.51
CA THR A 205 -0.12 -17.43 -7.60
C THR A 205 -1.20 -17.01 -8.61
N GLY A 206 -1.06 -15.80 -9.12
CA GLY A 206 -1.86 -15.21 -10.18
C GLY A 206 -1.01 -14.55 -11.25
N ARG A 207 0.11 -13.93 -10.87
CA ARG A 207 1.06 -13.30 -11.82
C ARG A 207 2.49 -13.78 -11.66
N ALA A 208 2.86 -14.28 -10.47
CA ALA A 208 4.21 -14.72 -10.17
C ALA A 208 4.67 -15.92 -11.02
N ALA A 209 6.00 -16.14 -11.06
CA ALA A 209 6.55 -17.30 -11.74
C ALA A 209 6.07 -18.64 -11.13
N GLY A 210 5.94 -19.65 -11.99
CA GLY A 210 5.49 -21.00 -11.61
C GLY A 210 4.04 -21.34 -11.98
N GLY A 211 3.37 -20.48 -12.76
CA GLY A 211 2.04 -20.75 -13.32
C GLY A 211 0.90 -20.17 -12.49
N TYR A 212 -0.28 -20.02 -13.11
CA TYR A 212 -1.48 -19.49 -12.46
C TYR A 212 -2.11 -20.54 -11.54
N GLY A 213 -2.56 -20.14 -10.35
CA GLY A 213 -3.30 -21.00 -9.43
C GLY A 213 -2.47 -22.00 -8.63
N ARG A 214 -1.14 -21.95 -8.71
CA ARG A 214 -0.26 -22.74 -7.84
C ARG A 214 -0.34 -22.22 -6.41
N GLU A 215 -0.53 -23.12 -5.45
CA GLU A 215 -0.47 -22.81 -4.03
C GLU A 215 0.94 -22.36 -3.65
N ILE A 216 1.02 -21.32 -2.82
CA ILE A 216 2.26 -20.77 -2.31
C ILE A 216 2.47 -21.31 -0.90
N GLN A 217 3.70 -21.66 -0.54
CA GLN A 217 4.08 -21.99 0.84
C GLN A 217 4.96 -20.87 1.40
N ALA A 218 4.85 -20.61 2.71
CA ALA A 218 5.72 -19.66 3.39
C ALA A 218 7.02 -20.39 3.78
N GLU A 219 8.11 -20.11 3.07
CA GLU A 219 9.37 -20.89 3.15
C GLU A 219 10.49 -20.21 3.95
N HIS A 220 10.30 -18.93 4.28
CA HIS A 220 11.35 -18.09 4.87
C HIS A 220 10.91 -17.47 6.20
N SER A 221 11.84 -17.33 7.13
CA SER A 221 11.60 -16.80 8.48
C SER A 221 11.72 -15.27 8.58
N TYR A 222 12.52 -14.64 7.71
CA TYR A 222 12.80 -13.20 7.75
C TYR A 222 12.48 -12.53 6.41
N ALA A 223 12.14 -11.24 6.47
CA ALA A 223 11.91 -10.40 5.32
C ALA A 223 12.62 -9.05 5.47
N ILE A 224 13.28 -8.63 4.39
CA ILE A 224 13.90 -7.31 4.22
C ILE A 224 13.07 -6.55 3.18
N VAL A 225 12.40 -5.48 3.61
CA VAL A 225 11.66 -4.59 2.72
C VAL A 225 12.56 -3.45 2.30
N LEU A 226 12.62 -3.19 1.00
CA LEU A 226 13.37 -2.08 0.41
C LEU A 226 12.39 -1.11 -0.23
N CYS A 227 12.57 0.19 -0.01
CA CYS A 227 11.76 1.22 -0.66
C CYS A 227 12.57 2.20 -1.51
N SER A 228 12.05 2.44 -2.70
CA SER A 228 12.46 3.54 -3.59
C SER A 228 11.44 4.68 -3.48
N GLU A 229 11.93 5.91 -3.30
CA GLU A 229 11.07 7.11 -3.25
C GLU A 229 10.79 7.60 -4.67
N MET A 230 9.52 7.78 -5.00
CA MET A 230 9.09 8.51 -6.19
C MET A 230 9.25 10.03 -6.04
N LYS A 231 9.82 10.67 -7.07
CA LYS A 231 10.05 12.11 -7.12
C LYS A 231 8.72 12.89 -7.17
N PRO A 232 8.49 13.86 -6.25
CA PRO A 232 7.25 14.64 -6.19
C PRO A 232 6.84 15.25 -7.53
N GLY A 233 7.78 15.87 -8.25
CA GLY A 233 7.50 16.58 -9.50
C GLY A 233 7.07 15.66 -10.65
N PHE A 234 7.38 14.36 -10.59
CA PHE A 234 6.87 13.39 -11.55
C PHE A 234 5.52 12.84 -11.08
N THR A 235 5.41 12.47 -9.79
CA THR A 235 4.16 11.96 -9.21
C THR A 235 3.00 12.95 -9.34
N SER A 236 3.26 14.26 -9.18
CA SER A 236 2.23 15.30 -9.29
C SER A 236 1.68 15.51 -10.71
N THR A 237 2.28 14.87 -11.72
CA THR A 237 1.80 14.97 -13.11
C THR A 237 0.70 13.97 -13.43
N ALA A 238 0.37 13.06 -12.51
CA ALA A 238 -0.68 12.07 -12.73
C ALA A 238 -1.97 12.74 -13.25
N PRO A 239 -2.62 12.21 -14.30
CA PRO A 239 -2.35 10.93 -14.98
C PRO A 239 -1.44 11.01 -16.23
N LEU A 240 -0.60 12.06 -16.37
CA LEU A 240 0.27 12.24 -17.53
C LEU A 240 1.47 11.28 -17.53
N SER A 241 2.08 11.13 -18.71
CA SER A 241 3.16 10.19 -18.97
C SER A 241 4.46 10.32 -18.13
N PRO A 242 4.83 11.47 -17.51
CA PRO A 242 5.97 11.48 -16.60
C PRO A 242 5.78 10.60 -15.36
N GLU A 243 4.55 10.47 -14.85
CA GLU A 243 4.28 9.60 -13.68
C GLU A 243 4.65 8.13 -13.97
N VAL A 244 4.33 7.62 -15.16
CA VAL A 244 4.63 6.22 -15.52
C VAL A 244 6.12 5.97 -15.72
N ILE A 245 6.89 6.97 -16.20
CA ILE A 245 8.36 6.89 -16.22
C ILE A 245 8.89 6.68 -14.81
N GLU A 246 8.42 7.53 -13.88
CA GLU A 246 8.86 7.47 -12.50
C GLU A 246 8.46 6.15 -11.84
N THR A 247 7.23 5.66 -12.06
CA THR A 247 6.80 4.37 -11.54
C THR A 247 7.66 3.22 -12.08
N GLY A 248 7.89 3.15 -13.40
CA GLY A 248 8.71 2.10 -14.01
C GLY A 248 10.15 2.11 -13.49
N LEU A 249 10.77 3.30 -13.45
CA LEU A 249 12.14 3.48 -12.97
C LEU A 249 12.31 3.04 -11.52
N ARG A 250 11.37 3.41 -10.64
CA ARG A 250 11.43 3.12 -9.21
C ARG A 250 11.24 1.64 -8.90
N TYR A 251 10.41 0.94 -9.67
CA TYR A 251 10.31 -0.52 -9.59
C TYR A 251 11.59 -1.20 -10.10
N ALA A 252 12.13 -0.76 -11.24
CA ALA A 252 13.38 -1.33 -11.78
C ALA A 252 14.54 -1.18 -10.79
N GLU A 253 14.70 0.02 -10.24
CA GLU A 253 15.74 0.32 -9.25
C GLU A 253 15.58 -0.55 -7.99
N SER A 254 14.38 -0.63 -7.40
CA SER A 254 14.15 -1.49 -6.23
C SER A 254 14.33 -2.97 -6.56
N GLY A 255 13.95 -3.39 -7.78
CA GLY A 255 14.13 -4.75 -8.26
C GLY A 255 15.59 -5.16 -8.35
N VAL A 256 16.48 -4.28 -8.85
CA VAL A 256 17.92 -4.52 -8.87
C VAL A 256 18.46 -4.74 -7.46
N TRP A 257 18.10 -3.88 -6.50
CA TRP A 257 18.54 -4.01 -5.12
C TRP A 257 18.07 -5.32 -4.49
N ALA A 258 16.82 -5.71 -4.71
CA ALA A 258 16.25 -6.94 -4.16
C ALA A 258 16.93 -8.19 -4.73
N VAL A 259 17.12 -8.26 -6.05
CA VAL A 259 17.80 -9.38 -6.72
C VAL A 259 19.25 -9.49 -6.25
N GLN A 260 19.99 -8.38 -6.21
CA GLN A 260 21.37 -8.36 -5.72
C GLN A 260 21.47 -8.80 -4.26
N THR A 261 20.55 -8.33 -3.41
CA THR A 261 20.52 -8.69 -1.99
C THR A 261 20.18 -10.16 -1.79
N ALA A 262 19.20 -10.70 -2.51
CA ALA A 262 18.84 -12.11 -2.44
C ALA A 262 20.01 -12.99 -2.91
N ALA A 263 20.66 -12.64 -4.03
CA ALA A 263 21.84 -13.35 -4.52
C ALA A 263 23.02 -13.28 -3.53
N PHE A 264 23.27 -12.12 -2.92
CA PHE A 264 24.27 -11.97 -1.86
C PHE A 264 24.01 -12.94 -0.70
N ILE A 265 22.77 -13.00 -0.21
CA ILE A 265 22.40 -13.89 0.90
C ILE A 265 22.55 -15.37 0.51
N ARG A 266 22.18 -15.74 -0.72
CA ARG A 266 22.39 -17.09 -1.25
C ARG A 266 23.87 -17.45 -1.41
N ASN A 267 24.72 -16.50 -1.79
CA ASN A 267 26.17 -16.69 -1.85
C ASN A 267 26.80 -16.89 -0.46
N LEU A 268 26.12 -16.47 0.60
CA LEU A 268 26.46 -16.79 1.99
C LEU A 268 25.81 -18.09 2.48
N GLY A 269 25.20 -18.88 1.60
CA GLY A 269 24.63 -20.18 1.94
C GLY A 269 23.28 -20.16 2.66
N TYR A 270 22.60 -19.01 2.71
CA TYR A 270 21.22 -18.95 3.20
C TYR A 270 20.23 -18.88 2.04
N SER A 271 19.13 -19.63 2.13
CA SER A 271 18.01 -19.50 1.19
C SER A 271 17.47 -18.07 1.22
N ALA A 272 17.29 -17.48 0.04
CA ALA A 272 16.70 -16.16 -0.11
C ALA A 272 16.06 -15.95 -1.48
N ARG A 273 14.91 -15.28 -1.50
CA ARG A 273 14.14 -14.95 -2.71
C ARG A 273 13.82 -13.46 -2.75
N ALA A 274 14.03 -12.84 -3.90
CA ALA A 274 13.55 -11.49 -4.18
C ALA A 274 12.08 -11.52 -4.64
N HIS A 275 11.33 -10.49 -4.27
CA HIS A 275 9.98 -10.23 -4.71
C HIS A 275 9.93 -8.82 -5.29
N ILE A 276 9.62 -8.75 -6.58
CA ILE A 276 9.74 -7.54 -7.41
C ILE A 276 8.48 -7.35 -8.26
N ASP A 277 8.35 -6.22 -8.93
CA ASP A 277 7.15 -5.97 -9.75
C ASP A 277 6.89 -7.09 -10.77
N GLY A 278 5.64 -7.57 -10.74
CA GLY A 278 5.18 -8.67 -11.57
C GLY A 278 5.70 -10.06 -11.17
N ASP A 279 6.37 -10.22 -10.02
CA ASP A 279 6.69 -11.49 -9.39
C ASP A 279 6.75 -11.36 -7.85
N TYR A 280 5.56 -11.20 -7.24
CA TYR A 280 5.39 -11.19 -5.79
C TYR A 280 4.73 -12.49 -5.34
N LEU A 281 5.37 -13.21 -4.42
CA LEU A 281 4.69 -14.25 -3.63
C LEU A 281 4.12 -13.68 -2.32
N VAL A 282 4.46 -12.42 -2.02
CA VAL A 282 4.15 -11.74 -0.77
C VAL A 282 3.40 -10.43 -0.99
N VAL A 283 2.59 -10.05 -0.03
CA VAL A 283 1.92 -8.75 0.05
C VAL A 283 2.90 -7.74 0.65
N ALA A 284 3.76 -7.14 -0.18
CA ALA A 284 4.83 -6.25 0.27
C ALA A 284 4.40 -5.14 1.26
N PRO A 285 3.23 -4.48 1.11
CA PRO A 285 2.76 -3.49 2.09
C PRO A 285 2.52 -4.04 3.51
N LEU A 286 2.10 -5.31 3.67
CA LEU A 286 1.91 -5.92 5.00
C LEU A 286 3.25 -6.16 5.69
N ILE A 287 4.25 -6.58 4.93
CA ILE A 287 5.61 -6.72 5.46
C ILE A 287 6.19 -5.35 5.81
N ALA A 288 5.94 -4.33 4.99
CA ALA A 288 6.38 -2.96 5.27
C ALA A 288 5.76 -2.39 6.57
N LEU A 289 4.49 -2.74 6.84
CA LEU A 289 3.81 -2.42 8.09
C LEU A 289 4.53 -3.08 9.28
N ASP A 290 4.74 -4.40 9.22
CA ASP A 290 5.40 -5.17 10.27
C ASP A 290 6.90 -4.87 10.42
N ALA A 291 7.51 -4.25 9.42
CA ALA A 291 8.89 -3.75 9.45
C ALA A 291 8.98 -2.29 9.96
N GLY A 292 7.86 -1.68 10.37
CA GLY A 292 7.82 -0.34 10.96
C GLY A 292 8.02 0.81 9.96
N LEU A 293 7.83 0.58 8.66
CA LEU A 293 8.06 1.60 7.63
C LEU A 293 6.93 2.62 7.48
N GLY A 294 5.75 2.30 7.98
CA GLY A 294 4.54 3.07 7.69
C GLY A 294 3.25 2.42 8.16
N GLY A 295 2.13 2.93 7.65
CA GLY A 295 0.81 2.39 7.87
C GLY A 295 -0.15 2.70 6.72
N PHE A 296 -1.31 2.06 6.70
CA PHE A 296 -2.34 2.36 5.70
C PHE A 296 -3.09 3.65 6.07
N GLY A 297 -3.19 4.58 5.12
CA GLY A 297 -4.03 5.76 5.24
C GLY A 297 -5.50 5.46 4.93
N TRP A 298 -6.35 6.48 5.06
CA TRP A 298 -7.79 6.39 4.75
C TRP A 298 -8.09 5.99 3.31
N SER A 299 -7.18 6.31 2.38
CA SER A 299 -7.27 5.89 0.97
C SER A 299 -6.89 4.42 0.74
N SER A 300 -6.62 3.65 1.81
CA SER A 300 -6.04 2.30 1.75
C SER A 300 -4.67 2.24 1.06
N VAL A 301 -4.03 3.39 0.84
CA VAL A 301 -2.66 3.49 0.32
C VAL A 301 -1.69 3.48 1.48
N PHE A 302 -0.58 2.76 1.33
CA PHE A 302 0.49 2.72 2.33
C PHE A 302 1.19 4.08 2.41
N LEU A 303 1.37 4.59 3.63
CA LEU A 303 2.01 5.87 3.93
C LEU A 303 3.28 5.62 4.73
N THR A 304 4.42 6.07 4.21
CA THR A 304 5.67 6.16 4.97
C THR A 304 5.77 7.49 5.69
N ARG A 305 6.50 7.54 6.81
CA ARG A 305 6.62 8.76 7.63
C ARG A 305 7.25 9.93 6.86
N LYS A 306 8.28 9.63 6.07
CA LYS A 306 9.08 10.66 5.39
C LYS A 306 8.59 10.96 3.97
N TYR A 307 8.15 9.95 3.24
CA TYR A 307 7.86 10.07 1.80
C TYR A 307 6.36 9.99 1.50
N GLY A 308 5.51 9.78 2.51
CA GLY A 308 4.08 9.59 2.33
C GLY A 308 3.79 8.39 1.43
N PRO A 309 2.84 8.49 0.47
CA PRO A 309 2.48 7.40 -0.44
C PRO A 309 3.43 7.24 -1.64
N ARG A 310 4.48 8.06 -1.73
CA ARG A 310 5.38 8.12 -2.90
C ARG A 310 6.49 7.07 -2.82
N VAL A 311 6.15 5.82 -2.54
CA VAL A 311 7.15 4.75 -2.49
C VAL A 311 6.74 3.55 -3.33
N ARG A 312 7.74 2.82 -3.82
CA ARG A 312 7.59 1.47 -4.35
C ARG A 312 8.42 0.53 -3.48
N PHE A 313 7.84 -0.63 -3.18
CA PHE A 313 8.50 -1.65 -2.37
C PHE A 313 9.02 -2.75 -3.27
N SER A 314 10.12 -3.36 -2.83
CA SER A 314 10.51 -4.72 -3.16
C SER A 314 10.83 -5.43 -1.85
N VAL A 315 10.79 -6.77 -1.84
CA VAL A 315 11.03 -7.56 -0.63
C VAL A 315 12.07 -8.62 -0.92
N VAL A 316 12.91 -8.94 0.05
CA VAL A 316 13.73 -10.15 0.05
C VAL A 316 13.32 -11.00 1.24
N THR A 317 12.85 -12.20 1.00
CA THR A 317 12.60 -13.17 2.09
C THR A 317 13.78 -14.12 2.20
N THR A 318 14.12 -14.54 3.43
CA THR A 318 15.29 -15.39 3.69
C THR A 318 15.18 -16.19 5.00
N ASN A 319 15.96 -17.27 5.10
CA ASN A 319 16.23 -18.00 6.34
C ASN A 319 17.49 -17.53 7.09
N MET A 320 18.18 -16.51 6.59
CA MET A 320 19.27 -15.87 7.33
C MET A 320 18.73 -15.14 8.55
N GLU A 321 19.26 -15.47 9.73
CA GLU A 321 18.84 -14.85 10.98
C GLU A 321 19.23 -13.37 11.02
N LEU A 322 18.26 -12.49 11.32
CA LEU A 322 18.45 -11.05 11.29
C LEU A 322 17.81 -10.36 12.50
N GLN A 323 18.38 -9.21 12.87
CA GLN A 323 17.82 -8.32 13.88
C GLN A 323 16.68 -7.50 13.29
N VAL A 324 15.47 -7.73 13.79
CA VAL A 324 14.25 -7.06 13.32
C VAL A 324 14.27 -5.56 13.63
N SER A 325 13.56 -4.79 12.82
CA SER A 325 13.41 -3.35 12.99
C SER A 325 12.40 -3.04 14.10
N GLU A 326 12.64 -1.94 14.80
CA GLU A 326 11.70 -1.44 15.80
C GLU A 326 10.41 -0.96 15.12
N VAL A 327 9.27 -1.53 15.52
CA VAL A 327 7.96 -1.12 15.03
C VAL A 327 7.52 0.11 15.81
N LYS A 328 7.49 1.27 15.16
CA LYS A 328 6.90 2.48 15.75
C LYS A 328 5.37 2.42 15.61
N PRO A 329 4.60 2.70 16.68
CA PRO A 329 3.14 2.60 16.66
C PRO A 329 2.51 3.38 15.49
N SER A 330 1.50 2.79 14.86
CA SER A 330 0.81 3.33 13.68
C SER A 330 0.00 4.61 13.96
N THR A 331 -0.17 4.98 15.22
CA THR A 331 -0.93 6.16 15.67
C THR A 331 -0.28 7.50 15.30
N ASP A 332 1.00 7.48 14.90
CA ASP A 332 1.76 8.67 14.52
C ASP A 332 1.60 9.08 13.03
N PHE A 333 0.97 8.24 12.20
CA PHE A 333 0.88 8.47 10.75
C PHE A 333 -0.36 9.28 10.33
N LEU A 334 -1.18 9.72 11.30
CA LEU A 334 -2.44 10.47 11.13
C LEU A 334 -2.50 11.65 12.11
#